data_AF-A0A916LV21-F1
#
_entry.id   AF-A0A916LV21-F1
#
_cell.length_a   1.000
_cell.length_b   1.000
_cell.length_c   1.000
_cell.angle_alpha   90.00
_cell.angle_beta   90.00
_cell.angle_gamma   90.00
#
_symmetry.space_group_name_H-M   'P 1'
#
loop_
_entity.id
_entity.type
_entity.pdbx_description
1 polymer ?
#
loop_
_entity_poly.entity_id
_entity_poly.type
_entity_poly.pdbx_seq_one_letter_code
_entity_poly.pdbx_strand_id
1 'polypeptide(L)'
;MDSAYIEWSPAMEIGHAAVDRQHKKLFDLAASLVQDPDHLRVMRTLATLSEYVVVHFRDEEQLLADIGYPGLAAHKQAHDAFRTRLARLYGNAGGMGLDSIAAEVRQLINDWLANHILIADREYAAYLPV
;
A
#
# COMPACT_ATOMS: atom_id res chain seq x y z
N MET A 1 15.38 -15.23 -11.24
CA MET A 1 13.98 -15.70 -11.18
C MET A 1 13.16 -14.45 -11.02
N ASP A 2 12.32 -14.15 -12.00
CA ASP A 2 11.34 -13.05 -11.89
C ASP A 2 10.53 -13.30 -10.62
N SER A 3 10.72 -12.48 -9.59
CA SER A 3 9.84 -12.55 -8.43
C SER A 3 8.48 -12.03 -8.90
N ALA A 4 7.48 -12.91 -8.96
CA ALA A 4 6.14 -12.55 -9.42
C ALA A 4 5.64 -11.29 -8.69
N TYR A 5 5.11 -10.32 -9.43
CA TYR A 5 4.43 -9.17 -8.85
C TYR A 5 3.06 -9.62 -8.34
N ILE A 6 2.78 -9.41 -7.06
CA ILE A 6 1.47 -9.75 -6.50
C ILE A 6 0.46 -8.73 -7.01
N GLU A 7 -0.55 -9.22 -7.74
CA GLU A 7 -1.67 -8.42 -8.21
C GLU A 7 -2.82 -8.42 -7.19
N TRP A 8 -3.62 -7.35 -7.22
CA TRP A 8 -4.87 -7.31 -6.48
C TRP A 8 -5.79 -8.44 -6.92
N SER A 9 -6.48 -9.07 -5.97
CA SER A 9 -7.53 -10.05 -6.25
C SER A 9 -8.65 -9.96 -5.21
N PRO A 10 -9.85 -10.47 -5.51
CA PRO A 10 -10.95 -10.52 -4.54
C PRO A 10 -10.60 -11.28 -3.25
N ALA A 11 -9.58 -12.14 -3.26
CA ALA A 11 -9.10 -12.82 -2.05
C ALA A 11 -8.49 -11.86 -1.01
N MET A 12 -8.20 -10.61 -1.39
CA MET A 12 -7.71 -9.54 -0.51
C MET A 12 -8.84 -8.62 -0.02
N GLU A 13 -10.09 -8.88 -0.39
CA GLU A 13 -11.22 -8.12 0.14
C GLU A 13 -11.43 -8.44 1.63
N ILE A 14 -11.67 -7.39 2.41
CA ILE A 14 -11.97 -7.46 3.83
C ILE A 14 -13.46 -7.24 4.13
N GLY A 15 -14.26 -6.94 3.10
CA GLY A 15 -15.71 -6.75 3.23
C GLY A 15 -16.13 -5.32 3.58
N HIS A 16 -15.19 -4.38 3.65
CA HIS A 16 -15.47 -2.96 3.79
C HIS A 16 -15.25 -2.25 2.45
N ALA A 17 -16.34 -2.01 1.72
CA ALA A 17 -16.28 -1.56 0.33
C ALA A 17 -15.43 -0.30 0.08
N ALA A 18 -15.32 0.61 1.06
CA ALA A 18 -14.45 1.78 0.92
C ALA A 18 -12.97 1.42 1.01
N VAL A 19 -12.59 0.53 1.93
CA VAL A 19 -11.21 0.07 2.13
C VAL A 19 -10.79 -0.82 0.97
N ASP A 20 -11.66 -1.75 0.52
CA ASP A 20 -11.37 -2.61 -0.63
C ASP A 20 -11.09 -1.81 -1.91
N ARG A 21 -11.81 -0.70 -2.13
CA ARG A 21 -11.53 0.24 -3.23
C ARG A 21 -10.18 0.93 -3.08
N GLN A 22 -9.80 1.30 -1.86
CA GLN A 22 -8.50 1.92 -1.59
C GLN A 22 -7.36 0.92 -1.82
N HIS A 23 -7.48 -0.33 -1.33
CA HIS A 23 -6.51 -1.39 -1.61
C HIS A 23 -6.32 -1.59 -3.11
N LYS A 24 -7.41 -1.80 -3.86
CA LYS A 24 -7.31 -1.96 -5.31
C LYS A 24 -6.58 -0.78 -5.96
N LYS A 25 -6.88 0.45 -5.57
CA LYS A 25 -6.24 1.64 -6.12
C LYS A 25 -4.73 1.69 -5.82
N LEU A 26 -4.29 1.24 -4.64
CA LEU A 26 -2.87 1.11 -4.29
C LEU A 26 -2.15 0.14 -5.23
N PHE A 27 -2.73 -1.05 -5.46
CA PHE A 27 -2.17 -2.03 -6.40
C PHE A 27 -2.15 -1.51 -7.84
N ASP A 28 -3.20 -0.82 -8.29
CA ASP A 28 -3.26 -0.22 -9.63
C ASP A 28 -2.15 0.83 -9.82
N LEU A 29 -1.92 1.71 -8.82
CA LEU A 29 -0.85 2.69 -8.85
C LEU A 29 0.53 2.03 -8.87
N ALA A 30 0.76 1.05 -8.00
CA ALA A 30 2.01 0.33 -7.94
C ALA A 30 2.31 -0.47 -9.22
N ALA A 31 1.29 -1.07 -9.85
CA ALA A 31 1.46 -1.79 -11.11
C ALA A 31 1.91 -0.84 -12.23
N SER A 32 1.33 0.37 -12.28
CA SER A 32 1.72 1.37 -13.28
C SER A 32 3.17 1.86 -13.11
N LEU A 33 3.70 1.92 -11.89
CA LEU A 33 5.11 2.25 -11.63
C LEU A 33 6.06 1.20 -12.17
N VAL A 34 5.66 -0.07 -12.15
CA VAL A 34 6.49 -1.20 -12.56
C VAL A 34 6.56 -1.34 -14.09
N GLN A 35 5.54 -0.85 -14.80
CA GLN A 35 5.38 -1.05 -16.25
C GLN A 35 5.66 0.21 -17.09
N ASP A 36 5.72 1.41 -16.49
CA ASP A 36 5.87 2.66 -17.25
C ASP A 36 7.35 2.93 -17.62
N PRO A 37 7.67 3.07 -18.91
CA PRO A 37 9.05 3.34 -19.37
C PRO A 37 9.45 4.82 -19.29
N ASP A 38 8.60 5.72 -18.82
CA ASP A 38 8.88 7.17 -18.74
C ASP A 38 9.13 7.64 -17.32
N HIS A 39 10.32 8.19 -17.10
CA HIS A 39 10.76 8.65 -15.78
C HIS A 39 9.86 9.73 -15.17
N LEU A 40 9.40 10.70 -15.97
CA LEU A 40 8.54 11.77 -15.48
C LEU A 40 7.15 11.25 -15.08
N ARG A 41 6.59 10.27 -15.79
CA ARG A 41 5.35 9.61 -15.40
C ARG A 41 5.54 8.77 -14.15
N VAL A 42 6.62 7.99 -14.06
CA VAL A 42 6.96 7.21 -12.85
C VAL A 42 7.07 8.12 -11.63
N MET A 43 7.78 9.25 -11.71
CA MET A 43 7.90 10.19 -10.59
C MET A 43 6.56 10.79 -10.16
N ARG A 44 5.69 11.12 -11.13
CA ARG A 44 4.33 11.65 -10.84
C ARG A 44 3.44 10.59 -10.19
N THR A 45 3.48 9.37 -10.70
CA THR A 45 2.74 8.24 -10.12
C THR A 45 3.26 7.90 -8.74
N LEU A 46 4.57 8.00 -8.49
CA LEU A 46 5.16 7.70 -7.18
C LEU A 46 4.77 8.77 -6.14
N ALA A 47 4.70 10.05 -6.56
CA ALA A 47 4.11 11.11 -5.75
C ALA A 47 2.64 10.80 -5.42
N THR A 48 1.86 10.41 -6.43
CA THR A 48 0.44 10.05 -6.27
C THR A 48 0.25 8.86 -5.33
N LEU A 49 1.09 7.83 -5.45
CA LEU A 49 1.09 6.68 -4.54
C LEU A 49 1.40 7.11 -3.11
N SER A 50 2.40 7.97 -2.92
CA SER A 50 2.79 8.47 -1.59
C SER A 50 1.66 9.24 -0.91
N GLU A 51 0.98 10.11 -1.64
CA GLU A 51 -0.20 10.84 -1.13
C GLU A 51 -1.35 9.88 -0.82
N TYR A 52 -1.61 8.91 -1.71
CA TYR A 52 -2.72 7.99 -1.56
C TYR A 52 -2.55 7.02 -0.39
N VAL A 53 -1.32 6.57 -0.10
CA VAL A 53 -0.99 5.78 1.09
C VAL A 53 -1.28 6.53 2.38
N VAL A 54 -0.98 7.83 2.43
CA VAL A 54 -1.30 8.67 3.59
C VAL A 54 -2.81 8.76 3.80
N VAL A 55 -3.57 8.95 2.73
CA VAL A 55 -5.04 9.00 2.78
C VAL A 55 -5.62 7.67 3.24
N HIS A 56 -5.23 6.56 2.59
CA HIS A 56 -5.74 5.23 2.91
C HIS A 56 -5.49 4.87 4.38
N PHE A 57 -4.24 4.94 4.84
CA PHE A 57 -3.92 4.58 6.21
C PHE A 57 -4.57 5.52 7.23
N ARG A 58 -4.77 6.80 6.91
CA ARG A 58 -5.51 7.71 7.80
C ARG A 58 -6.97 7.27 7.93
N ASP A 59 -7.62 6.97 6.82
CA ASP A 59 -9.03 6.58 6.79
C ASP A 59 -9.23 5.25 7.52
N GLU A 60 -8.32 4.31 7.35
CA GLU A 60 -8.30 3.04 8.05
C GLU A 60 -8.01 3.19 9.55
N GLU A 61 -6.98 3.94 9.94
CA GLU A 61 -6.70 4.23 11.36
C GLU A 61 -7.89 4.91 12.06
N GLN A 62 -8.61 5.79 11.36
CA GLN A 62 -9.83 6.40 11.87
C GLN A 62 -10.94 5.36 12.03
N LEU A 63 -11.17 4.51 11.03
CA LEU A 63 -12.14 3.41 11.11
C LEU A 63 -11.83 2.50 12.31
N LEU A 64 -10.57 2.11 12.50
CA LEU A 64 -10.13 1.28 13.61
C LEU A 64 -10.32 1.95 14.97
N ALA A 65 -10.10 3.27 15.06
CA ALA A 65 -10.39 4.03 16.26
C ALA A 65 -11.89 4.08 16.56
N ASP A 66 -12.72 4.30 15.53
CA ASP A 66 -14.17 4.43 15.66
C ASP A 66 -14.84 3.11 16.12
N ILE A 67 -14.34 1.96 15.67
CA ILE A 67 -14.83 0.64 16.10
C ILE A 67 -14.16 0.14 17.39
N GLY A 68 -13.23 0.91 17.97
CA GLY A 68 -12.52 0.53 19.19
C GLY A 68 -11.64 -0.71 19.03
N TYR A 69 -11.02 -0.91 17.86
CA TYR A 69 -10.19 -2.07 17.57
C TYR A 69 -8.96 -2.12 18.50
N PRO A 70 -8.77 -3.19 19.31
CA PRO A 70 -7.70 -3.25 20.30
C PRO A 70 -6.28 -3.26 19.70
N GLY A 71 -6.15 -3.68 18.43
CA GLY A 71 -4.87 -3.75 17.72
C GLY A 71 -4.43 -2.44 17.06
N LEU A 72 -5.18 -1.34 17.19
CA LEU A 72 -4.93 -0.08 16.49
C LEU A 72 -3.49 0.43 16.64
N ALA A 73 -2.92 0.37 17.85
CA ALA A 73 -1.56 0.88 18.09
C ALA A 73 -0.49 0.12 17.28
N ALA A 74 -0.59 -1.20 17.23
CA ALA A 74 0.33 -2.04 16.46
C ALA A 74 0.12 -1.86 14.95
N HIS A 75 -1.14 -1.75 14.53
CA HIS A 75 -1.50 -1.52 13.13
C HIS A 75 -0.93 -0.18 12.60
N LYS A 76 -1.10 0.89 13.38
CA LYS A 76 -0.52 2.20 13.07
C LYS A 76 1.01 2.18 13.00
N GLN A 77 1.66 1.43 13.89
CA GLN A 77 3.12 1.29 13.84
C GLN A 77 3.59 0.62 12.54
N ALA A 78 2.85 -0.38 12.05
CA ALA A 78 3.12 -1.00 10.75
C ALA A 78 2.95 0.01 9.60
N HIS A 79 1.90 0.84 9.64
CA HIS A 79 1.69 1.92 8.68
C HIS A 79 2.82 2.94 8.67
N ASP A 80 3.29 3.36 9.85
CA ASP A 80 4.39 4.33 9.97
C ASP A 80 5.71 3.79 9.40
N ALA A 81 5.97 2.50 9.57
CA ALA A 81 7.12 1.83 8.95
C ALA A 81 7.01 1.84 7.42
N PHE A 82 5.83 1.54 6.87
CA PHE A 82 5.60 1.57 5.42
C PHE A 82 5.73 3.00 4.86
N ARG A 83 5.10 3.99 5.50
CA ARG A 83 5.23 5.42 5.14
C ARG A 83 6.69 5.85 5.07
N THR A 84 7.49 5.47 6.07
CA THR A 84 8.92 5.79 6.13
C THR A 84 9.68 5.19 4.95
N ARG A 85 9.41 3.92 4.62
CA ARG A 85 10.07 3.24 3.50
C ARG A 85 9.68 3.86 2.16
N LEU A 86 8.40 4.18 1.95
CA LEU A 86 7.92 4.82 0.73
C LEU A 86 8.47 6.25 0.58
N ALA A 87 8.50 7.04 1.66
CA ALA A 87 9.09 8.37 1.66
C ALA A 87 10.58 8.35 1.29
N ARG A 88 11.33 7.34 1.79
CA ARG A 88 12.73 7.13 1.42
C ARG A 88 12.88 6.79 -0.07
N LEU A 89 12.03 5.92 -0.60
CA LEU A 89 12.01 5.61 -2.04
C LEU A 89 11.75 6.88 -2.86
N TYR A 90 10.70 7.62 -2.52
CA TYR A 90 10.34 8.85 -3.22
C TYR A 90 11.45 9.90 -3.21
N GLY A 91 12.10 10.11 -2.05
CA GLY A 91 13.21 11.06 -1.92
C GLY A 91 14.45 10.70 -2.74
N ASN A 92 14.69 9.39 -2.95
CA ASN A 92 15.85 8.91 -3.72
C ASN A 92 15.55 8.73 -5.22
N ALA A 93 14.28 8.61 -5.61
CA ALA A 93 13.87 8.20 -6.95
C ALA A 93 14.40 9.12 -8.07
N GLY A 94 14.63 10.41 -7.79
CA GLY A 94 15.22 11.34 -8.75
C GLY A 94 16.64 10.97 -9.22
N GLY A 95 17.39 10.22 -8.42
CA GLY A 95 18.72 9.71 -8.76
C GLY A 95 18.74 8.24 -9.19
N MET A 96 17.59 7.56 -9.23
CA MET A 96 17.48 6.14 -9.53
C MET A 96 17.08 5.89 -10.99
N GLY A 97 17.57 4.79 -11.55
CA GLY A 97 17.05 4.24 -12.80
C GLY A 97 15.67 3.63 -12.62
N LEU A 98 14.88 3.58 -13.70
CA LEU A 98 13.51 3.05 -13.69
C LEU A 98 13.44 1.62 -13.14
N ASP A 99 14.36 0.75 -13.55
CA ASP A 99 14.39 -0.64 -13.08
C ASP A 99 14.60 -0.75 -11.57
N SER A 100 15.40 0.14 -10.98
CA SER A 100 15.63 0.20 -9.54
C SER A 100 14.39 0.70 -8.79
N ILE A 101 13.70 1.70 -9.32
CA ILE A 101 12.42 2.18 -8.75
C ILE A 101 11.40 1.05 -8.80
N ALA A 102 11.25 0.39 -9.96
CA ALA A 102 10.33 -0.74 -10.13
C ALA A 102 10.66 -1.90 -9.19
N ALA A 103 11.94 -2.19 -8.95
CA ALA A 103 12.36 -3.23 -7.99
C ALA A 103 11.96 -2.88 -6.54
N GLU A 104 12.18 -1.65 -6.09
CA GLU A 104 11.78 -1.20 -4.75
C GLU A 104 10.25 -1.20 -4.58
N VAL A 105 9.50 -0.78 -5.60
CA VAL A 105 8.02 -0.84 -5.59
C VAL A 105 7.55 -2.28 -5.52
N ARG A 106 8.09 -3.20 -6.32
CA ARG A 106 7.78 -4.64 -6.24
C ARG A 106 8.03 -5.16 -4.83
N GLN A 107 9.13 -4.75 -4.20
CA GLN A 107 9.47 -5.19 -2.87
C GLN A 107 8.51 -4.63 -1.79
N LEU A 108 8.07 -3.38 -1.91
CA LEU A 108 7.04 -2.80 -1.05
C LEU A 108 5.72 -3.58 -1.12
N ILE A 109 5.32 -3.98 -2.33
CA ILE A 109 4.07 -4.72 -2.57
C ILE A 109 4.18 -6.15 -2.07
N ASN A 110 5.20 -6.88 -2.53
CA ASN A 110 5.33 -8.31 -2.27
C ASN A 110 5.68 -8.61 -0.82
N ASP A 111 6.59 -7.83 -0.22
CA ASP A 111 7.07 -8.11 1.14
C ASP A 111 6.11 -7.57 2.19
N TRP A 112 5.40 -6.47 1.90
CA TRP A 112 4.61 -5.78 2.91
C TRP A 112 3.13 -5.64 2.54
N LEU A 113 2.75 -4.91 1.48
CA LEU A 113 1.35 -4.52 1.28
C LEU A 113 0.40 -5.73 1.16
N ALA A 114 0.77 -6.72 0.35
CA ALA A 114 -0.06 -7.91 0.19
C ALA A 114 -0.22 -8.70 1.51
N ASN A 115 0.87 -8.84 2.28
CA ASN A 115 0.84 -9.55 3.56
C ASN A 115 0.07 -8.77 4.63
N HIS A 116 0.22 -7.45 4.67
CA HIS A 116 -0.50 -6.56 5.57
C HIS A 116 -2.01 -6.70 5.36
N ILE A 117 -2.47 -6.64 4.11
CA ILE A 117 -3.90 -6.80 3.79
C ILE A 117 -4.42 -8.20 4.15
N LEU A 118 -3.68 -9.25 3.77
CA LEU A 118 -4.12 -10.63 3.97
C LEU A 118 -4.12 -11.06 5.44
N ILE A 119 -3.38 -10.37 6.30
CA ILE A 119 -3.20 -10.72 7.72
C ILE A 119 -3.79 -9.61 8.60
N ALA A 120 -3.14 -8.45 8.68
CA ALA A 120 -3.50 -7.39 9.60
C ALA A 120 -4.85 -6.75 9.27
N ASP A 121 -5.14 -6.49 7.98
CA ASP A 121 -6.40 -5.83 7.63
C ASP A 121 -7.58 -6.80 7.77
N ARG A 122 -7.34 -8.06 7.42
CA ARG A 122 -8.31 -9.13 7.61
C ARG A 122 -8.58 -9.45 9.08
N GLU A 123 -7.64 -9.19 9.99
CA GLU A 123 -7.87 -9.37 11.43
C GLU A 123 -8.93 -8.42 11.98
N TYR A 124 -8.91 -7.15 11.57
CA TYR A 124 -9.93 -6.19 12.04
C TYR A 124 -11.27 -6.34 11.30
N ALA A 125 -11.31 -7.05 10.16
CA ALA A 125 -12.56 -7.29 9.43
C ALA A 125 -13.67 -7.89 10.31
N ALA A 126 -13.31 -8.72 11.30
CA ALA A 126 -14.25 -9.30 12.27
C ALA A 126 -14.88 -8.28 13.23
N TYR A 127 -14.32 -7.07 13.32
CA TYR A 127 -14.79 -5.96 14.18
C TYR A 127 -15.64 -4.96 13.39
N LEU A 128 -15.74 -5.11 12.07
CA LEU A 128 -16.55 -4.22 11.24
C LEU A 128 -18.03 -4.36 11.62
N PRO A 129 -18.77 -3.24 11.68
CA PRO A 129 -20.21 -3.28 11.90
C PRO A 129 -20.91 -4.01 10.74
N VAL A 130 -21.93 -4.79 11.09
CA VAL A 130 -22.82 -5.50 10.15
C VAL A 130 -23.76 -4.52 9.47
#